data_AF-A0A9E1W788-F1
#
_entry.id   AF-A0A9E1W788-F1
#
_cell.length_a   1.000
_cell.length_b   1.000
_cell.length_c   1.000
_cell.angle_alpha   90.00
_cell.angle_beta   90.00
_cell.angle_gamma   90.00
#
_symmetry.space_group_name_H-M   'P 1'
#
loop_
_entity.id
_entity.type
_entity.pdbx_description
1 polymer ?
#
loop_
_entity_poly.entity_id
_entity_poly.type
_entity_poly.pdbx_seq_one_letter_code
_entity_poly.pdbx_strand_id
1 'polypeptide(L)'
;VVLDAASANDLSYRNGLLRQQAERLQQAARNYSMLAGQADSAVLAYGDSINDEIRVTEALNRTLARTVEQIPYAEWVVSIAEIHHQADGEFEDSRRIEPTAEEWRKLRFCESTETYNIDTGNTFYGAYQFTWDTWGTVGGSDNPAHAPAAEQDARARLLYSTRGSQPWPICGRFLP
;
A
#
# COMPACT_ATOMS: atom_id res chain seq x y z
N VAL A 1 -65.58 24.74 16.08
CA VAL A 1 -64.56 25.42 15.25
C VAL A 1 -65.15 25.54 13.86
N VAL A 2 -65.63 26.75 13.52
CA VAL A 2 -66.22 27.03 12.20
C VAL A 2 -65.04 27.25 11.26
N LEU A 3 -64.79 26.33 10.33
CA LEU A 3 -63.82 26.56 9.26
C LEU A 3 -64.36 27.69 8.40
N ASP A 4 -63.61 28.79 8.27
CA ASP A 4 -64.02 29.90 7.42
C ASP A 4 -64.04 29.46 5.94
N ALA A 5 -64.88 30.10 5.13
CA ALA A 5 -65.00 29.74 3.71
C ALA A 5 -63.71 29.99 2.91
N ALA A 6 -62.80 30.84 3.41
CA ALA A 6 -61.54 31.18 2.75
C ALA A 6 -60.49 30.06 2.89
N SER A 7 -60.38 29.45 4.07
CA SER A 7 -59.51 28.32 4.41
C SER A 7 -59.99 27.02 3.77
N ALA A 8 -61.31 26.83 3.65
CA ALA A 8 -61.88 25.72 2.88
C ALA A 8 -61.53 25.81 1.38
N ASN A 9 -61.53 27.02 0.81
CA ASN A 9 -61.12 27.24 -0.58
C ASN A 9 -59.61 27.03 -0.79
N ASP A 10 -58.75 27.43 0.14
CA ASP A 10 -57.29 27.18 0.08
C ASP A 10 -56.96 25.68 0.15
N LEU A 11 -57.61 24.93 1.05
CA LEU A 11 -57.47 23.48 1.15
C LEU A 11 -57.95 22.75 -0.11
N SER A 12 -59.04 23.20 -0.73
CA SER A 12 -59.55 22.65 -1.98
C SER A 12 -58.56 22.88 -3.13
N TYR A 13 -58.01 24.10 -3.23
CA TYR A 13 -57.02 24.46 -4.24
C TYR A 13 -55.72 23.64 -4.11
N ARG A 14 -55.18 23.51 -2.90
CA ARG A 14 -53.96 22.71 -2.64
C ARG A 14 -54.19 21.22 -2.92
N ASN A 15 -55.35 20.66 -2.56
CA ASN A 15 -55.70 19.29 -2.91
C ASN A 15 -55.82 19.08 -4.42
N GLY A 16 -56.37 20.07 -5.15
CA GLY A 16 -56.42 20.06 -6.61
C GLY A 16 -55.03 20.00 -7.24
N LEU A 17 -54.09 20.82 -6.76
CA LEU A 17 -52.71 20.83 -7.23
C LEU A 17 -51.99 19.51 -6.96
N LEU A 18 -52.14 18.94 -5.77
CA LEU A 18 -51.53 17.66 -5.41
C LEU A 18 -52.06 16.51 -6.27
N ARG A 19 -53.37 16.48 -6.53
CA ARG A 19 -53.98 15.49 -7.44
C ARG A 19 -53.46 15.65 -8.86
N GLN A 20 -53.38 16.88 -9.38
CA GLN A 20 -52.86 17.12 -10.71
C GLN A 20 -51.38 16.70 -10.83
N GLN A 21 -50.56 16.96 -9.81
CA GLN A 21 -49.17 16.51 -9.79
C GLN A 21 -49.08 14.97 -9.72
N ALA A 22 -49.91 14.32 -8.91
CA ALA A 22 -49.97 12.87 -8.82
C ALA A 22 -50.38 12.23 -10.16
N GLU A 23 -51.37 12.79 -10.86
CA GLU A 23 -51.81 12.34 -12.18
C GLU A 23 -50.70 12.45 -13.23
N ARG A 24 -49.96 13.57 -13.24
CA ARG A 24 -48.81 13.76 -14.14
C ARG A 24 -47.69 12.75 -13.86
N LEU A 25 -47.39 12.48 -12.59
CA LEU A 25 -46.40 11.49 -12.20
C LEU A 25 -46.82 10.08 -12.60
N GLN A 26 -48.09 9.73 -12.43
CA GLN A 26 -48.62 8.45 -12.89
C GLN A 26 -48.58 8.32 -14.42
N GLN A 27 -48.85 9.40 -15.16
CA GLN A 27 -48.75 9.41 -16.62
C GLN A 27 -47.30 9.19 -17.07
N ALA A 28 -46.34 9.86 -16.44
CA ALA A 28 -44.93 9.71 -16.74
C ALA A 28 -44.44 8.28 -16.45
N ALA A 29 -44.86 7.68 -15.32
CA ALA A 29 -44.54 6.30 -14.97
C ALA A 29 -45.11 5.29 -15.99
N ARG A 30 -46.35 5.51 -16.47
CA ARG A 30 -46.96 4.70 -17.53
C ARG A 30 -46.21 4.84 -18.85
N ASN A 31 -45.82 6.06 -19.24
CA ASN A 31 -45.06 6.28 -20.46
C ASN A 31 -43.69 5.60 -20.37
N TYR A 32 -43.02 5.70 -19.22
CA TYR A 32 -41.77 5.00 -18.97
C TYR A 32 -41.94 3.47 -19.06
N SER A 33 -42.97 2.91 -18.43
CA SER A 33 -43.24 1.47 -18.51
C SER A 33 -43.57 1.01 -19.93
N MET A 34 -44.26 1.84 -20.72
CA MET A 34 -44.57 1.55 -22.12
C MET A 34 -43.31 1.58 -22.99
N LEU A 35 -42.49 2.62 -22.85
CA LEU A 35 -41.22 2.73 -23.58
C LEU A 35 -40.25 1.59 -23.20
N ALA A 36 -40.21 1.22 -21.92
CA ALA A 36 -39.48 0.05 -21.45
C ALA A 36 -40.06 -1.25 -22.06
N GLY A 37 -41.38 -1.40 -22.13
CA GLY A 37 -42.04 -2.55 -22.75
C GLY A 37 -42.00 -2.58 -24.29
N GLN A 38 -41.69 -1.45 -24.94
CA GLN A 38 -41.54 -1.32 -26.40
C GLN A 38 -40.12 -1.56 -26.89
N ALA A 39 -39.12 -1.51 -26.01
CA ALA A 39 -37.82 -2.08 -26.31
C ALA A 39 -38.02 -3.60 -26.51
N ASP A 40 -37.58 -4.14 -27.64
CA ASP A 40 -37.57 -5.59 -27.87
C ASP A 40 -36.93 -6.25 -26.63
N SER A 41 -37.53 -7.32 -26.13
CA SER A 41 -36.97 -8.12 -25.03
C SER A 41 -35.48 -8.44 -25.24
N ALA A 42 -35.03 -8.56 -26.50
CA ALA A 42 -33.63 -8.70 -26.86
C ALA A 42 -32.77 -7.46 -26.54
N VAL A 43 -33.29 -6.25 -26.75
CA VAL A 43 -32.61 -4.98 -26.43
C VAL A 43 -32.49 -4.79 -24.92
N LEU A 44 -33.53 -5.11 -24.16
CA LEU A 44 -33.47 -5.09 -22.69
C LEU A 44 -32.47 -6.10 -22.15
N ALA A 45 -32.50 -7.35 -22.66
CA ALA A 45 -31.54 -8.38 -22.27
C ALA A 45 -30.09 -7.99 -22.59
N TYR A 46 -29.87 -7.31 -23.72
CA TYR A 46 -28.55 -6.78 -24.07
C TYR A 46 -28.10 -5.65 -23.13
N GLY A 47 -29.01 -4.75 -22.76
CA GLY A 47 -28.75 -3.72 -21.76
C GLY A 47 -28.39 -4.30 -20.38
N ASP A 48 -29.10 -5.34 -19.95
CA ASP A 48 -28.78 -6.06 -18.71
C ASP A 48 -27.40 -6.72 -18.79
N SER A 49 -27.07 -7.37 -19.91
CA SER A 49 -25.75 -7.95 -20.15
C SER A 49 -24.62 -6.91 -20.10
N ILE A 50 -24.82 -5.71 -20.66
CA ILE A 50 -23.85 -4.61 -20.56
C ILE A 50 -23.68 -4.18 -19.10
N ASN A 51 -24.78 -4.04 -18.35
CA ASN A 51 -24.72 -3.64 -16.95
C ASN A 51 -24.00 -4.68 -16.08
N ASP A 52 -24.18 -5.97 -16.38
CA ASP A 52 -23.42 -7.05 -15.74
C ASP A 52 -21.93 -6.96 -16.03
N GLU A 53 -21.54 -6.75 -17.29
CA GLU A 53 -20.13 -6.59 -17.67
C GLU A 53 -19.48 -5.34 -17.04
N ILE A 54 -20.23 -4.24 -16.92
CA ILE A 54 -19.77 -3.04 -16.21
C ILE A 54 -19.50 -3.37 -14.74
N ARG A 55 -20.42 -4.09 -14.06
CA ARG A 55 -20.22 -4.50 -12.65
C ARG A 55 -18.96 -5.36 -12.47
N VAL A 56 -18.73 -6.30 -13.40
CA VAL A 56 -17.53 -7.15 -13.39
C VAL A 56 -16.27 -6.30 -13.59
N THR A 57 -16.28 -5.39 -14.56
CA THR A 57 -15.16 -4.49 -14.84
C THR A 57 -14.82 -3.61 -13.64
N GLU A 58 -15.83 -3.05 -12.96
CA GLU A 58 -15.63 -2.27 -11.74
C GLU A 58 -15.05 -3.12 -10.60
N ALA A 59 -15.47 -4.38 -10.47
CA ALA A 59 -14.93 -5.30 -9.46
C ALA A 59 -13.47 -5.67 -9.74
N LEU A 60 -13.12 -5.91 -11.02
CA LEU A 60 -11.75 -6.13 -11.45
C LEU A 60 -10.89 -4.88 -11.20
N ASN A 61 -11.37 -3.69 -11.55
CA ASN A 61 -10.65 -2.44 -11.32
C ASN A 61 -10.36 -2.20 -9.83
N ARG A 62 -11.34 -2.47 -8.94
CA ARG A 62 -11.13 -2.42 -7.49
C ARG A 62 -10.09 -3.42 -7.01
N THR A 63 -10.04 -4.61 -7.62
CA THR A 63 -9.05 -5.63 -7.26
C THR A 63 -7.66 -5.25 -7.75
N LEU A 64 -7.54 -4.80 -9.00
CA LEU A 64 -6.31 -4.27 -9.56
C LEU A 64 -5.74 -3.14 -8.71
N ALA A 65 -6.57 -2.18 -8.30
CA ALA A 65 -6.13 -1.07 -7.45
C ALA A 65 -5.49 -1.57 -6.14
N ARG A 66 -6.10 -2.55 -5.46
CA ARG A 66 -5.54 -3.15 -4.24
C ARG A 66 -4.25 -3.91 -4.49
N THR A 67 -4.17 -4.66 -5.58
CA THR A 67 -2.96 -5.43 -5.91
C THR A 67 -1.80 -4.49 -6.25
N VAL A 68 -2.05 -3.45 -7.05
CA VAL A 68 -1.03 -2.44 -7.42
C VAL A 68 -0.50 -1.72 -6.19
N GLU A 69 -1.34 -1.44 -5.20
CA GLU A 69 -0.91 -0.85 -3.92
C GLU A 69 0.04 -1.76 -3.13
N GLN A 70 -0.05 -3.09 -3.31
CA GLN A 70 0.80 -4.06 -2.62
C GLN A 70 2.12 -4.38 -3.34
N ILE A 71 2.22 -4.10 -4.65
CA ILE A 71 3.42 -4.40 -5.46
C ILE A 71 4.71 -3.85 -4.82
N PRO A 72 4.79 -2.57 -4.38
CA PRO A 72 6.03 -2.01 -3.85
C PRO A 72 6.54 -2.75 -2.60
N TYR A 73 5.63 -3.21 -1.74
CA TYR A 73 6.01 -3.98 -0.55
C TYR A 73 6.52 -5.38 -0.94
N ALA A 74 5.86 -6.04 -1.89
CA ALA A 74 6.30 -7.35 -2.38
C ALA A 74 7.68 -7.26 -3.04
N GLU A 75 7.92 -6.24 -3.87
CA GLU A 75 9.23 -5.96 -4.48
C GLU A 75 10.29 -5.69 -3.42
N TRP A 76 9.96 -4.91 -2.38
CA TRP A 76 10.87 -4.68 -1.26
C TRP A 76 11.22 -5.98 -0.52
N VAL A 77 10.25 -6.85 -0.24
CA VAL A 77 10.50 -8.15 0.40
C VAL A 77 11.43 -9.03 -0.45
N VAL A 78 11.21 -9.05 -1.78
CA VAL A 78 12.07 -9.80 -2.71
C VAL A 78 13.50 -9.23 -2.70
N SER A 79 13.66 -7.91 -2.74
CA SER A 79 14.97 -7.25 -2.66
C SER A 79 15.73 -7.61 -1.38
N ILE A 80 15.06 -7.60 -0.22
CA ILE A 80 15.67 -8.04 1.04
C ILE A 80 16.08 -9.52 0.98
N ALA A 81 15.23 -10.38 0.43
CA ALA A 81 15.52 -11.81 0.27
C ALA A 81 16.74 -12.05 -0.65
N GLU A 82 16.88 -11.26 -1.72
CA GLU A 82 18.04 -11.32 -2.63
C GLU A 82 19.35 -10.94 -1.92
N ILE A 83 19.34 -9.89 -1.09
CA ILE A 83 20.51 -9.51 -0.28
C ILE A 83 20.92 -10.64 0.67
N HIS A 84 19.94 -11.29 1.32
CA HIS A 84 20.20 -12.44 2.18
C HIS A 84 20.75 -13.63 1.38
N HIS A 85 20.16 -13.94 0.23
CA HIS A 85 20.64 -15.02 -0.64
C HIS A 85 22.08 -14.79 -1.10
N GLN A 86 22.44 -13.55 -1.45
CA GLN A 86 23.82 -13.21 -1.79
C GLN A 86 24.75 -13.42 -0.60
N ALA A 87 24.34 -12.96 0.59
CA ALA A 87 25.13 -13.15 1.80
C ALA A 87 25.30 -14.64 2.16
N ASP A 88 24.29 -15.48 1.92
CA ASP A 88 24.40 -16.95 2.08
C ASP A 88 25.50 -17.54 1.21
N GLY A 89 25.54 -17.17 -0.08
CA GLY A 89 26.60 -17.59 -1.00
C GLY A 89 27.99 -17.13 -0.54
N GLU A 90 28.12 -15.87 -0.10
CA GLU A 90 29.40 -15.34 0.40
C GLU A 90 29.86 -16.04 1.70
N PHE A 91 28.94 -16.44 2.58
CA PHE A 91 29.28 -17.24 3.76
C PHE A 91 29.77 -18.64 3.38
N GLU A 92 29.13 -19.30 2.42
CA GLU A 92 29.56 -20.60 1.91
C GLU A 92 30.96 -20.51 1.29
N ASP A 93 31.19 -19.52 0.43
CA ASP A 93 32.46 -19.33 -0.28
C ASP A 93 33.60 -18.96 0.66
N SER A 94 33.36 -18.05 1.62
CA SER A 94 34.37 -17.59 2.56
C SER A 94 34.58 -18.52 3.75
N ARG A 95 33.66 -19.46 3.99
CA ARG A 95 33.61 -20.33 5.18
C ARG A 95 33.61 -19.55 6.51
N ARG A 96 33.11 -18.32 6.50
CA ARG A 96 32.96 -17.50 7.71
C ARG A 96 31.79 -17.99 8.55
N ILE A 97 31.92 -17.84 9.86
CA ILE A 97 30.82 -18.10 10.80
C ILE A 97 29.91 -16.88 10.80
N GLU A 98 28.63 -17.09 10.53
CA GLU A 98 27.64 -16.04 10.61
C GLU A 98 27.46 -15.57 12.08
N PRO A 99 27.49 -14.25 12.37
CA PRO A 99 27.29 -13.76 13.71
C PRO A 99 25.86 -14.03 14.18
N THR A 100 25.73 -14.40 15.44
CA THR A 100 24.45 -14.58 16.11
C THR A 100 23.71 -13.25 16.27
N ALA A 101 22.40 -13.31 16.52
CA ALA A 101 21.59 -12.12 16.76
C ALA A 101 22.11 -11.24 17.91
N GLU A 102 22.70 -11.85 18.96
CA GLU A 102 23.27 -11.13 20.08
C GLU A 102 24.60 -10.44 19.74
N GLU A 103 25.43 -11.05 18.89
CA GLU A 103 26.68 -10.44 18.40
C GLU A 103 26.38 -9.23 17.51
N TRP A 104 25.40 -9.36 16.60
CA TRP A 104 24.90 -8.24 15.81
C TRP A 104 24.33 -7.12 16.67
N ARG A 105 23.57 -7.47 17.71
CA ARG A 105 23.04 -6.49 18.66
C ARG A 105 24.15 -5.76 19.41
N LYS A 106 25.18 -6.46 19.89
CA LYS A 106 26.34 -5.84 20.55
C LYS A 106 27.12 -4.91 19.61
N LEU A 107 27.27 -5.29 18.34
CA LEU A 107 27.85 -4.44 17.31
C LEU A 107 27.03 -3.14 17.17
N ARG A 108 25.73 -3.23 16.88
CA ARG A 108 24.85 -2.06 16.74
C ARG A 108 24.81 -1.19 17.99
N PHE A 109 24.80 -1.80 19.18
CA PHE A 109 24.83 -1.05 20.42
C PHE A 109 26.12 -0.24 20.56
N CYS A 110 27.26 -0.82 20.21
CA CYS A 110 28.56 -0.14 20.22
C CYS A 110 28.66 0.98 19.18
N GLU A 111 28.11 0.75 17.98
CA GLU A 111 28.17 1.69 16.86
C GLU A 111 27.20 2.89 17.02
N SER A 112 25.96 2.63 17.46
CA SER A 112 24.90 3.66 17.46
C SER A 112 23.94 3.59 18.65
N THR A 113 24.21 2.74 19.65
CA THR A 113 23.22 2.43 20.71
C THR A 113 21.92 1.86 20.12
N GLU A 114 22.02 1.01 19.07
CA GLU A 114 20.89 0.40 18.35
C GLU A 114 19.98 1.40 17.61
N THR A 115 20.48 2.60 17.30
CA THR A 115 19.70 3.65 16.63
C THR A 115 19.83 3.55 15.10
N TYR A 116 18.78 3.12 14.41
CA TYR A 116 18.79 2.91 12.94
C TYR A 116 18.71 4.20 12.11
N ASN A 117 18.13 5.25 12.65
CA ASN A 117 17.95 6.54 11.96
C ASN A 117 18.99 7.58 12.38
N ILE A 118 20.11 7.15 12.96
CA ILE A 118 21.15 8.07 13.42
C ILE A 118 21.87 8.69 12.21
N ASP A 119 21.88 10.02 12.18
CA ASP A 119 22.69 10.84 11.29
C ASP A 119 23.14 12.07 12.09
N THR A 120 24.39 12.06 12.53
CA THR A 120 24.96 13.13 13.38
C THR A 120 25.79 14.13 12.56
N GLY A 121 25.85 13.97 11.23
CA GLY A 121 26.75 14.72 10.36
C GLY A 121 28.22 14.29 10.47
N ASN A 122 28.52 13.12 11.04
CA ASN A 122 29.89 12.60 11.19
C ASN A 122 30.33 11.69 10.03
N THR A 123 29.64 11.71 8.88
CA THR A 123 29.86 10.89 7.67
C THR A 123 29.52 9.39 7.79
N PHE A 124 29.01 8.97 8.95
CA PHE A 124 28.55 7.62 9.21
C PHE A 124 27.06 7.62 9.54
N TYR A 125 26.36 6.57 9.11
CA TYR A 125 24.90 6.54 9.07
C TYR A 125 24.34 5.23 9.59
N GLY A 126 23.22 5.35 10.30
CA GLY A 126 22.39 4.23 10.71
C GLY A 126 23.02 3.32 11.76
N ALA A 127 22.38 2.17 12.00
CA ALA A 127 22.68 1.36 13.18
C ALA A 127 24.08 0.73 13.17
N TYR A 128 24.68 0.63 11.99
CA TYR A 128 25.98 0.03 11.75
C TYR A 128 27.06 1.05 11.39
N GLN A 129 26.73 2.34 11.46
CA GLN A 129 27.64 3.43 11.11
C GLN A 129 28.28 3.21 9.72
N PHE A 130 27.45 2.97 8.70
CA PHE A 130 27.92 2.84 7.31
C PHE A 130 28.44 4.18 6.79
N THR A 131 29.45 4.17 5.91
CA THR A 131 29.72 5.28 4.99
C THR A 131 28.93 5.10 3.69
N TRP A 132 28.71 6.17 2.93
CA TRP A 132 28.08 6.08 1.59
C TRP A 132 28.81 5.13 0.65
N ASP A 133 30.15 5.17 0.63
CA ASP A 133 30.95 4.29 -0.22
C ASP A 133 30.77 2.82 0.17
N THR A 134 30.85 2.50 1.46
CA THR A 134 30.68 1.13 1.95
C THR A 134 29.26 0.64 1.71
N TRP A 135 28.25 1.48 1.95
CA TRP A 135 26.85 1.20 1.65
C TRP A 135 26.64 0.85 0.17
N GLY A 136 27.23 1.64 -0.73
CA GLY A 136 27.19 1.37 -2.17
C GLY A 136 27.84 0.04 -2.57
N THR A 137 28.92 -0.38 -1.89
CA THR A 137 29.57 -1.67 -2.20
C THR A 137 28.71 -2.89 -1.90
N VAL A 138 27.71 -2.76 -1.04
CA VAL A 138 26.72 -3.81 -0.75
C VAL A 138 25.37 -3.51 -1.39
N GLY A 139 25.36 -2.71 -2.47
CA GLY A 139 24.19 -2.42 -3.31
C GLY A 139 23.24 -1.35 -2.75
N GLY A 140 23.65 -0.64 -1.70
CA GLY A 140 22.86 0.41 -1.07
C GLY A 140 22.77 1.66 -1.93
N SER A 141 21.60 2.29 -1.94
CA SER A 141 21.37 3.62 -2.49
C SER A 141 20.91 4.59 -1.40
N ASP A 142 21.05 5.89 -1.65
CA ASP A 142 20.65 6.95 -0.71
C ASP A 142 21.33 6.85 0.66
N ASN A 143 20.86 7.66 1.62
CA ASN A 143 21.42 7.73 2.96
C ASN A 143 21.09 6.44 3.74
N PRO A 144 22.08 5.69 4.27
CA PRO A 144 21.83 4.46 5.03
C PRO A 144 20.91 4.66 6.24
N ALA A 145 20.93 5.84 6.88
CA ALA A 145 20.07 6.17 8.01
C ALA A 145 18.58 6.29 7.63
N HIS A 146 18.27 6.46 6.34
CA HIS A 146 16.90 6.48 5.83
C HIS A 146 16.41 5.09 5.41
N ALA A 147 17.31 4.11 5.26
CA ALA A 147 16.94 2.76 4.89
C ALA A 147 16.20 2.06 6.05
N PRO A 148 15.17 1.23 5.76
CA PRO A 148 14.51 0.41 6.76
C PRO A 148 15.50 -0.45 7.54
N ALA A 149 15.20 -0.73 8.81
CA ALA A 149 16.08 -1.52 9.68
C ALA A 149 16.47 -2.87 9.07
N ALA A 150 15.50 -3.57 8.46
CA ALA A 150 15.76 -4.85 7.79
C ALA A 150 16.74 -4.74 6.61
N GLU A 151 16.76 -3.62 5.89
CA GLU A 151 17.73 -3.40 4.81
C GLU A 151 19.13 -3.15 5.37
N GLN A 152 19.24 -2.33 6.42
CA GLN A 152 20.52 -2.10 7.10
C GLN A 152 21.08 -3.41 7.66
N ASP A 153 20.24 -4.25 8.27
CA ASP A 153 20.61 -5.57 8.80
C ASP A 153 21.08 -6.52 7.69
N ALA A 154 20.31 -6.63 6.60
CA ALA A 154 20.65 -7.50 5.47
C ALA A 154 21.98 -7.09 4.81
N ARG A 155 22.20 -5.78 4.64
CA ARG A 155 23.44 -5.26 4.03
C ARG A 155 24.63 -5.32 4.97
N ALA A 156 24.45 -5.14 6.29
CA ALA A 156 25.51 -5.39 7.27
C ALA A 156 25.94 -6.85 7.27
N ARG A 157 24.97 -7.77 7.18
CA ARG A 157 25.23 -9.19 7.01
C ARG A 157 26.03 -9.49 5.74
N LEU A 158 25.63 -8.94 4.59
CA LEU A 158 26.36 -9.09 3.32
C LEU A 158 27.78 -8.49 3.38
N LEU A 159 27.93 -7.33 4.04
CA LEU A 159 29.23 -6.71 4.22
C LEU A 159 30.17 -7.60 5.04
N TYR A 160 29.66 -8.17 6.14
CA TYR A 160 30.42 -9.07 7.00
C TYR A 160 30.74 -10.40 6.30
N SER A 161 29.79 -10.99 5.56
CA SER A 161 30.06 -12.21 4.82
C SER A 161 31.18 -12.02 3.80
N THR A 162 31.38 -10.81 3.28
CA THR A 162 32.45 -10.45 2.33
C THR A 162 33.77 -10.06 3.03
N ARG A 163 33.72 -9.20 4.06
CA ARG A 163 34.90 -8.52 4.64
C ARG A 163 35.22 -8.93 6.08
N GLY A 164 34.42 -9.79 6.70
CA GLY A 164 34.48 -10.05 8.13
C GLY A 164 34.25 -8.78 8.94
N SER A 165 34.90 -8.69 10.10
CA SER A 165 34.77 -7.55 11.03
C SER A 165 35.55 -6.29 10.63
N GLN A 166 36.35 -6.33 9.55
CA GLN A 166 37.21 -5.22 9.11
C GLN A 166 36.50 -3.85 9.02
N PRO A 167 35.25 -3.73 8.53
CA PRO A 167 34.57 -2.44 8.44
C PRO A 167 34.27 -1.79 9.80
N TRP A 168 34.30 -2.57 10.88
CA TRP A 168 34.03 -2.13 12.24
C TRP A 168 35.27 -2.33 13.12
N PRO A 169 36.30 -1.48 13.00
CA PRO A 169 37.62 -1.73 13.60
C PRO A 169 37.62 -1.80 15.14
N ILE A 170 36.66 -1.13 15.80
CA ILE A 170 36.53 -1.13 17.26
C ILE A 170 35.41 -2.06 17.73
N CYS A 171 34.21 -1.89 17.17
CA CYS A 171 33.04 -2.65 17.61
C CYS A 171 32.96 -4.05 17.00
N GLY A 172 33.71 -4.33 15.93
CA GLY A 172 33.82 -5.65 15.31
C GLY A 172 34.39 -6.74 16.23
N ARG A 173 34.95 -6.36 17.39
CA ARG A 173 35.35 -7.30 18.46
C ARG A 173 34.20 -8.15 19.03
N PHE A 174 32.95 -7.77 18.76
CA PHE A 174 31.76 -8.52 19.15
C PHE A 174 31.34 -9.57 18.11
N LEU A 175 32.04 -9.62 16.97
CA LEU A 175 31.79 -10.59 15.90
C LEU A 175 32.84 -11.72 15.97
N PRO A 176 32.53 -12.91 15.41
CA PRO A 176 33.44 -14.06 15.38
C PRO A 176 34.79 -13.84 14.69
#